data_AF-Q87P25-F1
#
_entry.id   AF-Q87P25-F1
#
_cell.length_a   1.000
_cell.length_b   1.000
_cell.length_c   1.000
_cell.angle_alpha   90.00
_cell.angle_beta   90.00
_cell.angle_gamma   90.00
#
_symmetry.space_group_name_H-M   'P 1'
#
loop_
_entity.id
_entity.type
_entity.pdbx_description
1 polymer ?
#
loop_
_entity_poly.entity_id
_entity_poly.type
_entity_poly.pdbx_seq_one_letter_code
_entity_poly.pdbx_strand_id
1 'polypeptide(L)'
;MERELRQLLAEIALMATGMHRHQEANTIADCLEETSNSEEVVVMIRAMSLMNKGAYEEAHRLLEPLCTAYPDLISLAALAAAKAGLLSQAERWMELAAQGSEESQAFAASFTQDIRNLG
;
A
#
# COMPACT_ATOMS: atom_id res chain seq x y z
N MET A 1 -0.23 5.65 -23.46
CA MET A 1 -0.86 4.34 -23.25
C MET A 1 -2.36 4.53 -23.05
N GLU A 2 -3.21 3.70 -23.65
CA GLU A 2 -4.66 3.75 -23.45
C GLU A 2 -5.04 3.46 -21.99
N ARG A 3 -6.15 4.02 -21.50
CA ARG A 3 -6.57 3.88 -20.09
C ARG A 3 -6.81 2.42 -19.70
N GLU A 4 -7.48 1.65 -20.54
CA GLU A 4 -7.82 0.25 -20.29
C GLU A 4 -6.58 -0.62 -20.17
N LEU A 5 -5.59 -0.40 -21.06
CA LEU A 5 -4.31 -1.10 -20.99
C LEU A 5 -3.53 -0.75 -19.72
N ARG A 6 -3.54 0.51 -19.27
CA ARG A 6 -2.91 0.92 -18.01
C ARG A 6 -3.53 0.20 -16.82
N GLN A 7 -4.86 0.13 -16.77
CA GLN A 7 -5.57 -0.56 -15.71
C GLN A 7 -5.22 -2.06 -15.70
N LEU A 8 -5.27 -2.71 -16.86
CA LEU A 8 -4.92 -4.12 -16.99
C LEU A 8 -3.48 -4.39 -16.52
N LEU A 9 -2.53 -3.54 -16.90
CA LEU A 9 -1.14 -3.66 -16.45
C LEU A 9 -1.02 -3.49 -14.93
N ALA A 10 -1.72 -2.52 -14.33
CA ALA A 10 -1.72 -2.32 -12.89
C ALA A 10 -2.26 -3.55 -12.14
N GLU A 11 -3.37 -4.13 -12.61
CA GLU A 11 -3.95 -5.35 -12.04
C GLU A 11 -2.99 -6.55 -12.16
N ILE A 12 -2.35 -6.72 -13.32
CA ILE A 12 -1.32 -7.76 -13.54
C ILE A 12 -0.13 -7.57 -12.59
N ALA A 13 0.34 -6.32 -12.42
CA ALA A 13 1.45 -6.03 -11.53
C ALA A 13 1.11 -6.37 -10.07
N LEU A 14 -0.09 -6.01 -9.61
CA LEU A 14 -0.57 -6.37 -8.27
C LEU A 14 -0.62 -7.89 -8.08
N MET A 15 -1.18 -8.63 -9.04
CA MET A 15 -1.18 -10.10 -9.01
C MET A 15 0.24 -10.66 -8.94
N ALA A 16 1.16 -10.12 -9.75
CA ALA A 16 2.56 -10.52 -9.77
C ALA A 16 3.24 -10.34 -8.40
N THR A 17 2.92 -9.27 -7.65
CA THR A 17 3.46 -9.10 -6.28
C THR A 17 3.09 -10.25 -5.34
N GLY A 18 1.87 -10.80 -5.46
CA GLY A 18 1.39 -11.93 -4.64
C GLY A 18 1.87 -13.30 -5.13
N MET A 19 2.34 -13.40 -6.37
CA MET A 19 2.91 -14.61 -6.96
C MET A 19 4.45 -14.68 -6.85
N HIS A 20 5.05 -13.81 -6.04
CA HIS A 20 6.51 -13.67 -5.89
C HIS A 20 7.24 -13.28 -7.20
N ARG A 21 6.53 -12.65 -8.13
CA ARG A 21 7.04 -12.13 -9.42
C ARG A 21 7.38 -10.64 -9.29
N HIS A 22 8.27 -10.33 -8.37
CA HIS A 22 8.57 -8.95 -7.96
C HIS A 22 9.27 -8.14 -9.06
N GLN A 23 10.13 -8.78 -9.86
CA GLN A 23 10.82 -8.11 -10.95
C GLN A 23 9.83 -7.72 -12.05
N GLU A 24 8.90 -8.61 -12.38
CA GLU A 24 7.84 -8.37 -13.35
C GLU A 24 6.91 -7.24 -12.87
N ALA A 25 6.49 -7.28 -11.60
CA ALA A 25 5.68 -6.23 -11.00
C ALA A 25 6.37 -4.84 -11.07
N ASN A 26 7.67 -4.78 -10.75
CA ASN A 26 8.44 -3.53 -10.81
C ASN A 26 8.63 -3.05 -12.25
N THR A 27 8.89 -3.95 -13.20
CA THR A 27 9.01 -3.59 -14.62
C THR A 27 7.72 -2.96 -15.15
N ILE A 28 6.57 -3.48 -14.74
CA ILE A 28 5.27 -2.89 -15.09
C ILE A 28 5.07 -1.56 -14.38
N ALA A 29 5.44 -1.44 -13.10
CA ALA A 29 5.37 -0.19 -12.36
C ALA A 29 6.21 0.93 -13.01
N ASP A 30 7.41 0.62 -13.47
CA ASP A 30 8.28 1.57 -14.19
C ASP A 30 7.60 2.03 -15.51
N CYS A 31 6.95 1.12 -16.23
CA CYS A 31 6.17 1.46 -17.43
C CYS A 31 4.95 2.34 -17.12
N LEU A 32 4.31 2.16 -15.96
CA LEU A 32 3.19 2.99 -15.52
C LEU A 32 3.63 4.38 -15.03
N GLU A 33 4.82 4.50 -14.46
CA GLU A 33 5.40 5.75 -13.95
C GLU A 33 5.61 6.80 -15.04
N GLU A 34 5.86 6.37 -16.29
CA GLU A 34 5.94 7.25 -17.47
C GLU A 34 4.59 7.90 -17.86
N THR A 35 3.50 7.57 -17.17
CA THR A 35 2.16 8.07 -17.46
C THR A 35 1.66 9.05 -16.40
N SER A 36 0.96 10.11 -16.81
CA SER A 36 0.41 11.09 -15.86
C SER A 36 -0.61 10.46 -14.91
N ASN A 37 -0.57 10.90 -13.63
CA ASN A 37 -1.49 10.49 -12.56
C ASN A 37 -1.43 9.00 -12.19
N SER A 38 -0.25 8.36 -12.29
CA SER A 38 -0.05 6.96 -11.90
C SER A 38 0.68 6.78 -10.56
N GLU A 39 1.10 7.87 -9.91
CA GLU A 39 1.95 7.84 -8.70
C GLU A 39 1.38 6.94 -7.59
N GLU A 40 0.10 7.09 -7.27
CA GLU A 40 -0.62 6.25 -6.31
C GLU A 40 -0.50 4.76 -6.64
N VAL A 41 -0.79 4.40 -7.89
CA VAL A 41 -0.81 3.01 -8.36
C VAL A 41 0.60 2.42 -8.37
N VAL A 42 1.59 3.19 -8.85
CA VAL A 42 3.00 2.79 -8.88
C VAL A 42 3.51 2.52 -7.48
N VAL A 43 3.22 3.42 -6.53
CA VAL A 43 3.63 3.23 -5.14
C VAL A 43 2.88 2.08 -4.48
N MET A 44 1.59 1.91 -4.75
CA MET A 44 0.84 0.76 -4.25
C MET A 44 1.46 -0.57 -4.70
N ILE A 45 1.82 -0.70 -5.99
CA ILE A 45 2.48 -1.90 -6.53
C ILE A 45 3.85 -2.12 -5.85
N ARG A 46 4.69 -1.09 -5.78
CA ARG A 46 6.03 -1.17 -5.19
C ARG A 46 5.96 -1.53 -3.70
N ALA A 47 5.04 -0.92 -2.94
CA ALA A 47 4.82 -1.21 -1.54
C ALA A 47 4.30 -2.64 -1.31
N MET A 48 3.31 -3.09 -2.09
CA MET A 48 2.82 -4.48 -2.02
C MET A 48 3.93 -5.49 -2.32
N SER A 49 4.78 -5.21 -3.30
CA SER A 49 5.95 -6.04 -3.62
C SER A 49 6.93 -6.12 -2.44
N LEU A 50 7.21 -4.99 -1.77
CA LEU A 50 8.06 -4.95 -0.57
C LEU A 50 7.44 -5.71 0.60
N MET A 51 6.14 -5.50 0.87
CA MET A 51 5.43 -6.16 1.97
C MET A 51 5.37 -7.68 1.78
N ASN A 52 5.15 -8.17 0.55
CA ASN A 52 5.17 -9.60 0.24
C ASN A 52 6.58 -10.23 0.35
N LYS A 53 7.63 -9.41 0.40
CA LYS A 53 9.00 -9.84 0.72
C LYS A 53 9.37 -9.70 2.20
N GLY A 54 8.46 -9.17 3.03
CA GLY A 54 8.72 -8.85 4.44
C GLY A 54 9.47 -7.54 4.68
N ALA A 55 9.69 -6.71 3.65
CA ALA A 55 10.36 -5.41 3.76
C ALA A 55 9.37 -4.32 4.21
N TYR A 56 8.76 -4.50 5.38
CA TYR A 56 7.65 -3.69 5.85
C TYR A 56 8.02 -2.23 6.15
N GLU A 57 9.21 -1.99 6.73
CA GLU A 57 9.67 -0.62 7.02
C GLU A 57 9.91 0.19 5.74
N GLU A 58 10.52 -0.43 4.72
CA GLU A 58 10.73 0.20 3.42
C GLU A 58 9.40 0.49 2.72
N ALA A 59 8.43 -0.43 2.80
CA ALA A 59 7.10 -0.23 2.25
C ALA A 59 6.37 0.93 2.93
N HIS A 60 6.44 1.01 4.26
CA HIS A 60 5.84 2.10 5.02
C HIS A 60 6.44 3.46 4.64
N ARG A 61 7.77 3.54 4.55
CA ARG A 61 8.50 4.76 4.14
C ARG A 61 8.11 5.23 2.74
N LEU A 62 7.77 4.30 1.85
CA LEU A 62 7.29 4.61 0.50
C LEU A 62 5.85 5.15 0.50
N LEU A 63 4.98 4.62 1.37
CA LEU A 63 3.55 4.96 1.42
C LEU A 63 3.25 6.26 2.17
N GLU A 64 3.94 6.50 3.30
CA GLU A 64 3.65 7.61 4.21
C GLU A 64 3.52 8.98 3.52
N PRO A 65 4.44 9.40 2.62
CA PRO A 65 4.37 10.71 1.99
C PRO A 65 3.11 10.92 1.14
N LEU A 66 2.55 9.84 0.60
CA LEU A 66 1.43 9.86 -0.33
C LEU A 66 0.06 9.77 0.34
N CYS A 67 0.00 9.33 1.60
CA CYS A 67 -1.26 9.16 2.32
C CYS A 67 -2.06 10.46 2.48
N THR A 68 -1.43 11.63 2.37
CA THR A 68 -2.13 12.92 2.38
C THR A 68 -2.86 13.20 1.06
N ALA A 69 -2.25 12.83 -0.08
CA ALA A 69 -2.85 13.01 -1.40
C ALA A 69 -3.79 11.87 -1.77
N TYR A 70 -3.52 10.67 -1.25
CA TYR A 70 -4.21 9.43 -1.56
C TYR A 70 -4.62 8.71 -0.25
N PRO A 71 -5.74 9.12 0.38
CA PRO A 71 -6.20 8.53 1.64
C PRO A 71 -6.46 7.02 1.56
N ASP A 72 -6.75 6.48 0.38
CA ASP A 72 -6.98 5.05 0.17
C ASP A 72 -5.73 4.19 0.47
N LEU A 73 -4.54 4.81 0.47
CA LEU A 73 -3.28 4.14 0.84
C LEU A 73 -3.07 4.04 2.37
N ILE A 74 -3.85 4.74 3.19
CA ILE A 74 -3.64 4.80 4.65
C ILE A 74 -3.71 3.40 5.27
N SER A 75 -4.66 2.57 4.88
CA SER A 75 -4.79 1.20 5.40
C SER A 75 -3.56 0.35 5.09
N LEU A 76 -2.97 0.54 3.90
CA LEU A 76 -1.74 -0.16 3.52
C LEU A 76 -0.53 0.36 4.31
N ALA A 77 -0.44 1.67 4.54
CA ALA A 77 0.61 2.28 5.36
C ALA A 77 0.52 1.80 6.81
N ALA A 78 -0.69 1.71 7.37
CA ALA A 78 -0.93 1.18 8.71
C ALA A 78 -0.47 -0.28 8.84
N LEU A 79 -0.83 -1.13 7.87
CA LEU A 79 -0.42 -2.52 7.84
C LEU A 79 1.10 -2.66 7.76
N ALA A 80 1.76 -1.89 6.90
CA ALA A 80 3.21 -1.87 6.77
C ALA A 80 3.89 -1.42 8.08
N ALA A 81 3.42 -0.32 8.69
CA ALA A 81 3.95 0.17 9.96
C ALA A 81 3.81 -0.87 11.09
N ALA A 82 2.64 -1.49 11.22
CA ALA A 82 2.40 -2.51 12.25
C ALA A 82 3.32 -3.72 12.08
N LYS A 83 3.45 -4.25 10.85
CA LYS A 83 4.33 -5.39 10.56
C LYS A 83 5.82 -5.05 10.68
N ALA A 84 6.19 -3.78 10.55
CA ALA A 84 7.54 -3.28 10.82
C ALA A 84 7.83 -3.06 12.33
N GLY A 85 6.83 -3.23 13.22
CA GLY A 85 6.96 -2.93 14.65
C GLY A 85 6.90 -1.44 14.99
N LEU A 86 6.51 -0.59 14.04
CA LEU A 86 6.35 0.86 14.23
C LEU A 86 4.98 1.19 14.83
N LEU A 87 4.70 0.66 16.03
CA LEU A 87 3.35 0.65 16.62
C LEU A 87 2.73 2.04 16.74
N SER A 88 3.47 3.06 17.20
CA SER A 88 2.94 4.42 17.32
C SER A 88 2.56 5.03 15.97
N GLN A 89 3.25 4.65 14.89
CA GLN A 89 2.89 5.08 13.54
C GLN A 89 1.66 4.34 13.04
N ALA A 90 1.59 3.02 13.29
CA ALA A 90 0.42 2.22 12.95
C ALA A 90 -0.85 2.74 13.64
N GLU A 91 -0.79 3.04 14.94
CA GLU A 91 -1.90 3.63 15.70
C GLU A 91 -2.36 4.96 15.09
N ARG A 92 -1.41 5.85 14.78
CA ARG A 92 -1.72 7.13 14.09
C ARG A 92 -2.44 6.91 12.77
N TRP A 93 -2.00 5.94 11.96
CA TRP A 93 -2.70 5.63 10.69
C TRP A 93 -4.08 5.05 10.92
N MET A 94 -4.31 4.29 12.00
CA MET A 94 -5.64 3.77 12.33
C MET A 94 -6.60 4.84 12.78
N GLU A 95 -6.13 5.84 13.53
CA GLU A 95 -6.94 7.03 13.86
C GLU A 95 -7.36 7.81 12.61
N LEU A 96 -6.48 7.90 11.62
CA LEU A 96 -6.78 8.55 10.33
C LEU A 96 -7.71 7.71 9.46
N ALA A 97 -7.49 6.40 9.36
CA ALA A 97 -8.36 5.49 8.61
C ALA A 97 -9.79 5.43 9.17
N ALA A 98 -9.93 5.54 10.50
CA ALA A 98 -11.24 5.62 11.17
C ALA A 98 -12.04 6.89 10.82
N GLN A 99 -11.43 7.87 10.16
CA GLN A 99 -12.07 9.09 9.66
C GLN A 99 -12.23 9.09 8.14
N GLY A 100 -11.79 8.02 7.46
CA GLY A 100 -11.78 7.90 6.00
C GLY A 100 -13.06 7.27 5.43
N SER A 101 -12.91 6.58 4.29
CA SER A 101 -13.99 5.83 3.63
C SER A 101 -14.58 4.72 4.50
N GLU A 102 -15.74 4.16 4.13
CA GLU A 102 -16.34 3.03 4.85
C GLU A 102 -15.39 1.83 4.91
N GLU A 103 -14.64 1.57 3.83
CA GLU A 103 -13.64 0.50 3.78
C GLU A 103 -12.47 0.78 4.72
N SER A 104 -12.01 2.04 4.79
CA SER A 104 -10.94 2.45 5.71
C SER A 104 -11.37 2.35 7.16
N GLN A 105 -12.62 2.72 7.48
CA GLN A 105 -13.19 2.58 8.81
C GLN A 105 -13.34 1.12 9.21
N ALA A 106 -13.81 0.27 8.30
CA ALA A 106 -13.91 -1.18 8.52
C ALA A 106 -12.52 -1.81 8.77
N PHE A 107 -11.52 -1.41 7.99
CA PHE A 107 -10.14 -1.82 8.20
C PHE A 107 -9.63 -1.39 9.58
N ALA A 108 -9.79 -0.12 9.94
CA ALA A 108 -9.33 0.42 11.22
C ALA A 108 -9.98 -0.30 12.41
N ALA A 109 -11.29 -0.55 12.35
CA ALA A 109 -12.03 -1.24 13.40
C ALA A 109 -11.54 -2.67 13.61
N SER A 110 -11.30 -3.42 12.52
CA SER A 110 -10.77 -4.79 12.60
C SER A 110 -9.31 -4.81 13.05
N PHE A 111 -8.46 -4.00 12.42
CA PHE A 111 -7.00 -4.11 12.56
C PHE A 111 -6.45 -3.49 13.85
N THR A 112 -7.17 -2.54 14.46
CA THR A 112 -6.81 -2.01 15.80
C THR A 112 -6.77 -3.11 16.86
N GLN A 113 -7.63 -4.12 16.74
CA GLN A 113 -7.64 -5.26 17.66
C GLN A 113 -6.39 -6.14 17.49
N ASP A 114 -5.88 -6.27 16.25
CA ASP A 114 -4.69 -7.05 15.94
C ASP A 114 -3.40 -6.36 16.40
N ILE A 115 -3.30 -5.04 16.24
CA ILE A 115 -2.14 -4.24 16.70
C ILE A 115 -1.91 -4.40 18.20
N ARG A 116 -2.97 -4.42 19.01
CA ARG A 116 -2.89 -4.60 20.47
C ARG A 116 -2.32 -5.96 20.89
N ASN A 117 -2.37 -6.96 20.00
CA ASN A 117 -1.80 -8.28 20.25
C ASN A 117 -0.34 -8.41 19.79
N LEU A 118 0.21 -7.40 19.12
CA LEU A 118 1.60 -7.35 18.65
C LEU A 118 2.56 -6.66 19.62
N GLY A 119 2.05 -5.90 20.59
CA GLY A 119 2.82 -5.27 21.67
C GLY A 119 2.79 -6.09 22.96
#